data_AF-A0A928PDJ4-F1
#
_entry.id   AF-A0A928PDJ4-F1
#
_cell.length_a   1.000
_cell.length_b   1.000
_cell.length_c   1.000
_cell.angle_alpha   90.00
_cell.angle_beta   90.00
_cell.angle_gamma   90.00
#
_symmetry.space_group_name_H-M   'P 1'
#
loop_
_entity.id
_entity.type
_entity.pdbx_description
1 polymer ?
#
loop_
_entity_poly.entity_id
_entity_poly.type
_entity_poly.pdbx_seq_one_letter_code
_entity_poly.pdbx_strand_id
1 'polypeptide(L)'
;MKRRNRRIIPVGRTLSVLLALCCFVFGSCGAGETADAETEAKDYAAPIIKGVPSELRIPVGGEADLMEGVSAHDTVDGDVDVELDDSELRTDKPGHYQVRYTAKDRAGNKAEKTLFVTVSNWDGVPADPAAVDGMIGEIAGSILTDAMSERERAEAVYDWISEHIRYRADFETLEYMSEGIKTGDHATAAYFGLTKGYGACWTFYTVSELLLTRAGLENRMIRRSTPSHYWNLVRVDGEWFHFDTTPSITDPDRRVFLLTDAELAEYNGEDGYYVFDPSLYPPRHED
;
A
#
# COMPACT_ATOMS: atom_id res chain seq x y z
N MET A 1 24.33 3.23 19.85
CA MET A 1 24.53 1.77 19.75
C MET A 1 23.37 1.06 20.44
N LYS A 2 22.25 0.81 19.73
CA LYS A 2 21.16 -0.04 20.27
C LYS A 2 21.49 -1.50 19.93
N ARG A 3 21.48 -2.35 20.96
CA ARG A 3 21.79 -3.78 20.87
C ARG A 3 20.79 -4.49 19.95
N ARG A 4 21.30 -5.28 19.01
CA ARG A 4 20.53 -6.20 18.14
C ARG A 4 20.00 -7.33 19.02
N ASN A 5 18.68 -7.49 19.12
CA ASN A 5 18.06 -8.57 19.88
C ASN A 5 17.41 -9.56 18.91
N ARG A 6 18.08 -10.69 18.64
CA ARG A 6 17.40 -11.90 18.19
C ARG A 6 16.46 -12.35 19.31
N ARG A 7 15.16 -12.39 19.05
CA ARG A 7 14.18 -12.97 19.98
C ARG A 7 13.95 -14.43 19.59
N ILE A 8 14.18 -15.32 20.54
CA ILE A 8 13.95 -16.77 20.44
C ILE A 8 12.82 -17.08 21.42
N ILE A 9 11.82 -17.86 21.00
CA ILE A 9 10.81 -18.40 21.90
C ILE A 9 11.24 -19.83 22.27
N PRO A 10 11.69 -20.10 23.51
CA PRO A 10 12.00 -21.46 23.95
C PRO A 10 10.72 -22.22 24.34
N VAL A 11 10.65 -23.51 23.99
CA VAL A 11 9.53 -24.39 24.33
C VAL A 11 9.47 -24.65 25.86
N GLY A 12 8.29 -24.43 26.46
CA GLY A 12 8.02 -24.65 27.88
C GLY A 12 7.90 -26.14 28.24
N ARG A 13 8.64 -26.57 29.29
CA ARG A 13 8.59 -27.93 29.87
C ARG A 13 7.26 -28.17 30.60
N THR A 14 6.48 -29.14 30.15
CA THR A 14 5.36 -29.72 30.93
C THR A 14 5.84 -30.88 31.81
N LEU A 15 5.24 -30.93 33.01
CA LEU A 15 5.61 -31.71 34.19
C LEU A 15 5.30 -33.21 34.03
N SER A 16 6.26 -34.06 34.40
CA SER A 16 6.08 -35.52 34.49
C SER A 16 5.10 -35.93 35.58
N VAL A 17 4.22 -36.91 35.28
CA VAL A 17 3.51 -37.70 36.29
C VAL A 17 4.00 -39.14 36.20
N LEU A 18 4.77 -39.55 37.21
CA LEU A 18 5.16 -40.94 37.47
C LEU A 18 3.93 -41.73 37.92
N LEU A 19 3.65 -42.87 37.28
CA LEU A 19 2.83 -43.93 37.88
C LEU A 19 3.67 -45.21 37.95
N ALA A 20 4.08 -45.56 39.16
CA ALA A 20 4.74 -46.82 39.47
C ALA A 20 3.70 -47.92 39.66
N LEU A 21 3.87 -49.05 38.96
CA LEU A 21 3.21 -50.30 39.32
C LEU A 21 4.22 -51.46 39.22
N CYS A 22 4.63 -51.95 40.39
CA CYS A 22 5.41 -53.18 40.54
C CYS A 22 4.53 -54.41 40.29
N CYS A 23 5.01 -55.33 39.45
CA CYS A 23 4.69 -56.77 39.58
C CYS A 23 5.95 -57.59 39.24
N PHE A 24 6.44 -58.31 40.25
CA PHE A 24 7.47 -59.35 40.15
C PHE A 24 6.85 -60.66 39.67
N VAL A 25 7.45 -61.34 38.67
CA VAL A 25 7.58 -62.82 38.62
C VAL A 25 8.89 -63.19 37.91
N PHE A 26 9.65 -64.11 38.52
CA PHE A 26 10.92 -64.67 38.05
C PHE A 26 10.76 -65.65 36.87
N GLY A 27 11.72 -65.65 35.94
CA GLY A 27 11.87 -66.66 34.90
C GLY A 27 13.25 -66.58 34.22
N SER A 28 14.01 -67.67 34.29
CA SER A 28 15.45 -67.80 33.98
C SER A 28 15.85 -67.78 32.48
N CYS A 29 17.15 -67.48 32.28
CA CYS A 29 18.06 -68.02 31.26
C CYS A 29 18.03 -67.47 29.83
N GLY A 30 18.98 -66.55 29.57
CA GLY A 30 19.96 -66.67 28.48
C GLY A 30 19.48 -66.42 27.05
N ALA A 31 19.85 -65.28 26.48
CA ALA A 31 20.46 -65.18 25.15
C ALA A 31 20.75 -63.70 24.82
N GLY A 32 21.94 -63.45 24.27
CA GLY A 32 22.18 -62.35 23.35
C GLY A 32 22.25 -60.96 23.96
N GLU A 33 23.46 -60.49 24.18
CA GLU A 33 23.76 -59.07 24.12
C GLU A 33 23.52 -58.61 22.67
N THR A 34 22.28 -58.28 22.34
CA THR A 34 21.97 -57.56 21.11
C THR A 34 22.35 -56.11 21.36
N ALA A 35 23.52 -55.73 20.84
CA ALA A 35 23.77 -54.32 20.58
C ALA A 35 22.73 -53.87 19.55
N ASP A 36 21.64 -53.26 20.03
CA ASP A 36 20.73 -52.49 19.20
C ASP A 36 21.52 -51.30 18.65
N ALA A 37 22.19 -51.51 17.53
CA ALA A 37 22.65 -50.44 16.68
C ALA A 37 21.40 -49.86 15.99
N GLU A 38 20.68 -49.00 16.71
CA GLU A 38 19.72 -48.10 16.08
C GLU A 38 20.50 -47.22 15.10
N THR A 39 20.49 -47.61 13.83
CA THR A 39 20.84 -46.71 12.74
C THR A 39 19.75 -45.65 12.67
N GLU A 40 19.95 -44.52 13.36
CA GLU A 40 19.06 -43.36 13.21
C GLU A 40 18.93 -43.03 11.72
N ALA A 41 17.71 -43.12 11.20
CA ALA A 41 17.43 -42.76 9.83
C ALA A 41 17.74 -41.28 9.65
N LYS A 42 18.61 -40.96 8.69
CA LYS A 42 19.00 -39.58 8.43
C LYS A 42 17.78 -38.76 7.99
N ASP A 43 17.51 -37.69 8.72
CA ASP A 43 16.43 -36.76 8.43
C ASP A 43 16.83 -35.73 7.35
N TYR A 44 15.88 -35.50 6.43
CA TYR A 44 15.98 -34.58 5.31
C TYR A 44 14.72 -33.68 5.19
N ALA A 45 13.72 -33.86 6.06
CA ALA A 45 12.51 -33.07 6.05
C ALA A 45 12.79 -31.68 6.62
N ALA A 46 12.32 -30.63 5.95
CA ALA A 46 12.43 -29.28 6.49
C ALA A 46 11.24 -28.97 7.39
N PRO A 47 11.43 -28.15 8.45
CA PRO A 47 10.33 -27.66 9.25
C PRO A 47 9.28 -26.90 8.44
N ILE A 48 8.06 -26.78 8.96
CA ILE A 48 7.00 -25.95 8.39
C ILE A 48 6.67 -24.81 9.35
N ILE A 49 6.91 -23.57 8.91
CA ILE A 49 6.53 -22.35 9.65
C ILE A 49 5.05 -22.02 9.38
N LYS A 50 4.28 -21.78 10.44
CA LYS A 50 2.87 -21.39 10.44
C LYS A 50 2.66 -20.06 11.18
N GLY A 51 1.51 -19.44 10.98
CA GLY A 51 1.12 -18.22 11.69
C GLY A 51 1.71 -16.91 11.17
N VAL A 52 2.58 -16.96 10.16
CA VAL A 52 3.13 -15.75 9.51
C VAL A 52 2.14 -15.24 8.46
N PRO A 53 1.54 -14.04 8.63
CA PRO A 53 0.70 -13.45 7.59
C PRO A 53 1.54 -13.02 6.38
N SER A 54 0.89 -12.77 5.24
CA SER A 54 1.57 -12.24 4.06
C SER A 54 1.96 -10.77 4.21
N GLU A 55 1.11 -9.99 4.90
CA GLU A 55 1.27 -8.56 5.08
C GLU A 55 0.85 -8.11 6.49
N LEU A 56 1.44 -7.01 6.96
CA LEU A 56 1.10 -6.33 8.19
C LEU A 56 1.21 -4.82 7.99
N ARG A 57 0.17 -4.07 8.37
CA ARG A 57 0.22 -2.59 8.43
C ARG A 57 0.48 -2.15 9.87
N ILE A 58 1.42 -1.24 10.06
CA ILE A 58 1.75 -0.63 11.35
C ILE A 58 1.65 0.90 11.19
N PRO A 59 0.96 1.62 12.10
CA PRO A 59 1.00 3.07 12.09
C PRO A 59 2.42 3.59 12.32
N VAL A 60 2.76 4.76 11.81
CA VAL A 60 4.09 5.37 12.07
C VAL A 60 4.29 5.54 13.58
N GLY A 61 5.39 5.01 14.10
CA GLY A 61 5.72 4.95 15.53
C GLY A 61 5.00 3.86 16.31
N GLY A 62 4.15 3.05 15.66
CA GLY A 62 3.43 1.95 16.26
C GLY A 62 4.31 0.76 16.62
N GLU A 63 3.72 -0.15 17.42
CA GLU A 63 4.32 -1.41 17.84
C GLU A 63 3.45 -2.58 17.36
N ALA A 64 4.09 -3.71 17.07
CA ALA A 64 3.42 -4.97 16.75
C ALA A 64 4.24 -6.15 17.30
N ASP A 65 3.56 -7.20 17.78
CA ASP A 65 4.23 -8.45 18.16
C ASP A 65 4.38 -9.33 16.92
N LEU A 66 5.57 -9.28 16.31
CA LEU A 66 5.89 -10.03 15.10
C LEU A 66 5.95 -11.56 15.34
N MET A 67 5.99 -12.02 16.59
CA MET A 67 5.99 -13.45 16.90
C MET A 67 4.61 -13.99 17.29
N GLU A 68 3.58 -13.14 17.29
CA GLU A 68 2.23 -13.55 17.67
C GLU A 68 1.71 -14.65 16.75
N GLY A 69 1.38 -15.81 17.32
CA GLY A 69 0.86 -16.97 16.58
C GLY A 69 1.87 -17.70 15.71
N VAL A 70 3.13 -17.26 15.64
CA VAL A 70 4.18 -17.89 14.83
C VAL A 70 4.69 -19.17 15.51
N SER A 71 4.72 -20.26 14.76
CA SER A 71 5.29 -21.54 15.21
C SER A 71 5.92 -22.31 14.06
N ALA A 72 6.75 -23.30 14.38
CA ALA A 72 7.28 -24.23 13.39
C ALA A 72 7.25 -25.67 13.91
N HIS A 73 6.94 -26.58 12.99
CA HIS A 73 6.85 -28.01 13.28
C HIS A 73 7.58 -28.81 12.20
N ASP A 74 8.44 -29.71 12.63
CA ASP A 74 9.11 -30.71 11.81
C ASP A 74 8.55 -32.11 12.09
N THR A 75 8.54 -32.97 11.07
CA THR A 75 7.94 -34.30 11.15
C THR A 75 8.73 -35.31 11.99
N VAL A 76 10.03 -35.08 12.19
CA VAL A 76 10.95 -35.95 12.94
C VAL A 76 11.29 -35.34 14.30
N ASP A 77 11.60 -34.04 14.33
CA ASP A 77 12.01 -33.33 15.55
C ASP A 77 10.84 -32.77 16.38
N GLY A 78 9.63 -32.72 15.80
CA GLY A 78 8.46 -32.10 16.43
C GLY A 78 8.53 -30.57 16.38
N ASP A 79 8.19 -29.89 17.48
CA ASP A 79 8.20 -28.42 17.49
C ASP A 79 9.64 -27.88 17.50
N VAL A 80 9.91 -26.92 16.62
CA VAL A 80 11.23 -26.28 16.46
C VAL A 80 11.15 -24.77 16.66
N ASP A 81 12.24 -24.20 17.16
CA ASP A 81 12.34 -22.76 17.41
C ASP A 81 12.33 -21.97 16.09
N VAL A 82 11.70 -20.78 16.13
CA VAL A 82 11.69 -19.82 15.02
C VAL A 82 12.54 -18.62 15.37
N GLU A 83 13.50 -18.29 14.51
CA GLU A 83 14.30 -17.07 14.58
C GLU A 83 13.68 -15.97 13.72
N LEU A 84 13.56 -14.76 14.28
CA LEU A 84 13.10 -13.56 13.57
C LEU A 84 14.28 -12.62 13.28
N ASP A 85 14.37 -12.18 12.02
CA ASP A 85 15.19 -11.06 11.57
C ASP A 85 14.30 -9.88 11.16
N ASP A 86 14.24 -8.88 12.06
CA ASP A 86 13.54 -7.61 11.91
C ASP A 86 14.51 -6.43 11.80
N SER A 87 15.79 -6.69 11.51
CA SER A 87 16.85 -5.68 11.64
C SER A 87 16.71 -4.48 10.70
N GLU A 88 16.02 -4.65 9.58
CA GLU A 88 15.72 -3.59 8.60
C GLU A 88 14.39 -2.86 8.88
N LEU A 89 13.55 -3.36 9.79
CA LEU A 89 12.27 -2.75 10.10
C LEU A 89 12.45 -1.40 10.79
N ARG A 90 11.77 -0.37 10.27
CA ARG A 90 11.78 0.99 10.81
C ARG A 90 10.35 1.47 11.03
N THR A 91 9.83 1.30 12.24
CA THR A 91 8.48 1.79 12.56
C THR A 91 8.41 3.31 12.67
N ASP A 92 9.54 4.01 12.83
CA ASP A 92 9.63 5.47 12.91
C ASP A 92 9.58 6.18 11.55
N LYS A 93 9.55 5.42 10.44
CA LYS A 93 9.61 5.97 9.09
C LYS A 93 8.57 5.29 8.20
N PRO A 94 7.75 6.05 7.46
CA PRO A 94 6.88 5.47 6.46
C PRO A 94 7.68 4.69 5.41
N GLY A 95 7.20 3.52 5.03
CA GLY A 95 7.91 2.65 4.10
C GLY A 95 7.36 1.23 4.02
N HIS A 96 7.81 0.51 3.00
CA HIS A 96 7.68 -0.94 2.93
C HIS A 96 8.96 -1.59 3.47
N TYR A 97 8.77 -2.54 4.37
CA TYR A 97 9.81 -3.32 5.02
C TYR A 97 9.52 -4.81 4.86
N GLN A 98 10.53 -5.63 5.10
CA GLN A 98 10.38 -7.07 5.15
C GLN A 98 11.05 -7.60 6.41
N VAL A 99 10.42 -8.56 7.05
CA VAL A 99 11.02 -9.32 8.16
C VAL A 99 11.03 -10.80 7.79
N ARG A 100 12.05 -11.53 8.25
CA ARG A 100 12.28 -12.93 7.87
C ARG A 100 12.19 -13.83 9.09
N TYR A 101 11.46 -14.92 8.95
CA TYR A 101 11.38 -16.00 9.92
C TYR A 101 12.16 -17.19 9.39
N THR A 102 12.99 -17.79 10.22
CA THR A 102 13.79 -18.97 9.88
C THR A 102 13.62 -20.03 10.95
N ALA A 103 13.25 -21.24 10.54
CA ALA A 103 13.23 -22.42 11.41
C ALA A 103 14.29 -23.40 10.92
N LYS A 104 15.00 -24.04 11.86
CA LYS A 104 16.04 -25.02 11.57
C LYS A 104 15.89 -26.21 12.52
N ASP A 105 15.82 -27.41 11.96
CA ASP A 105 15.77 -28.66 12.73
C ASP A 105 17.17 -29.11 13.21
N ARG A 106 17.25 -30.26 13.89
CA ARG A 106 18.53 -30.78 14.41
C ARG A 106 19.42 -31.34 13.31
N ALA A 107 18.85 -31.89 12.24
CA ALA A 107 19.57 -32.39 11.07
C ALA A 107 20.16 -31.27 10.20
N GLY A 108 19.70 -30.05 10.40
CA GLY A 108 20.12 -28.83 9.74
C GLY A 108 19.27 -28.39 8.55
N ASN A 109 18.12 -29.02 8.28
CA ASN A 109 17.21 -28.55 7.24
C ASN A 109 16.53 -27.27 7.71
N LYS A 110 16.15 -26.42 6.75
CA LYS A 110 15.69 -25.05 7.01
C LYS A 110 14.41 -24.74 6.27
N ALA A 111 13.57 -23.92 6.90
CA ALA A 111 12.47 -23.23 6.25
C ALA A 111 12.54 -21.74 6.52
N GLU A 112 12.09 -20.95 5.55
CA GLU A 112 12.02 -19.49 5.65
C GLU A 112 10.63 -18.98 5.25
N LYS A 113 10.17 -17.93 5.93
CA LYS A 113 8.97 -17.14 5.58
C LYS A 113 9.31 -15.65 5.65
N THR A 114 8.72 -14.88 4.75
CA THR A 114 8.84 -13.41 4.74
C THR A 114 7.49 -12.80 5.05
N LEU A 115 7.47 -11.83 5.96
CA LEU A 115 6.34 -10.92 6.19
C LEU A 115 6.67 -9.56 5.61
N PHE A 116 5.78 -9.02 4.76
CA PHE A 116 5.87 -7.66 4.27
C PHE A 116 5.18 -6.71 5.25
N VAL A 117 5.93 -5.72 5.76
CA VAL A 117 5.43 -4.75 6.74
C VAL A 117 5.31 -3.39 6.07
N THR A 118 4.13 -2.81 6.08
CA THR A 118 3.90 -1.44 5.61
C THR A 118 3.76 -0.52 6.82
N VAL A 119 4.64 0.47 6.92
CA VAL A 119 4.55 1.52 7.93
C VAL A 119 3.92 2.75 7.27
N SER A 120 2.73 3.15 7.72
CA SER A 120 1.97 4.26 7.11
C SER A 120 1.08 4.95 8.13
N ASN A 121 0.72 6.22 7.90
CA ASN A 121 -0.34 6.88 8.66
C ASN A 121 -1.74 6.47 8.17
N TRP A 122 -1.83 5.80 7.02
CA TRP A 122 -3.06 5.22 6.51
C TRP A 122 -3.20 3.78 6.97
N ASP A 123 -4.33 3.49 7.62
CA ASP A 123 -4.69 2.14 8.07
C ASP A 123 -5.12 1.21 6.92
N GLY A 124 -5.23 1.72 5.69
CA GLY A 124 -5.66 0.97 4.52
C GLY A 124 -7.18 0.90 4.37
N VAL A 125 -7.94 1.60 5.21
CA VAL A 125 -9.39 1.66 5.11
C VAL A 125 -9.77 2.77 4.11
N PRO A 126 -10.55 2.46 3.06
CA PRO A 126 -11.07 3.48 2.15
C PRO A 126 -11.92 4.53 2.87
N ALA A 127 -11.89 5.76 2.38
CA ALA A 127 -12.77 6.83 2.86
C ALA A 127 -14.24 6.53 2.52
N ASP A 128 -15.16 6.94 3.40
CA ASP A 128 -16.59 6.88 3.13
C ASP A 128 -16.97 7.86 2.00
N PRO A 129 -17.51 7.39 0.86
CA PRO A 129 -17.90 8.26 -0.24
C PRO A 129 -18.90 9.36 0.16
N ALA A 130 -19.78 9.12 1.14
CA ALA A 130 -20.74 10.13 1.60
C ALA A 130 -20.05 11.28 2.35
N ALA A 131 -18.98 10.99 3.11
CA ALA A 131 -18.18 12.01 3.77
C ALA A 131 -17.46 12.88 2.72
N VAL A 132 -16.93 12.26 1.66
CA VAL A 132 -16.28 12.98 0.56
C VAL A 132 -17.27 13.85 -0.21
N ASP A 133 -18.46 13.33 -0.53
CA ASP A 133 -19.53 14.11 -1.17
C ASP A 133 -19.91 15.35 -0.34
N GLY A 134 -19.99 15.21 0.99
CA GLY A 134 -20.20 16.33 1.90
C GLY A 134 -19.14 17.42 1.78
N MET A 135 -17.85 17.04 1.81
CA MET A 135 -16.73 17.98 1.65
C MET A 135 -16.76 18.69 0.29
N ILE A 136 -17.01 17.93 -0.78
CA ILE A 136 -17.14 18.46 -2.15
C ILE A 136 -18.32 19.44 -2.24
N GLY A 137 -19.45 19.11 -1.59
CA GLY A 137 -20.63 19.96 -1.52
C GLY A 137 -20.37 21.29 -0.81
N GLU A 138 -19.65 21.27 0.31
CA GLU A 138 -19.26 22.48 1.05
C GLU A 138 -18.34 23.38 0.21
N ILE A 139 -17.31 22.80 -0.42
CA ILE A 139 -16.39 23.54 -1.29
C ILE A 139 -17.14 24.15 -2.47
N ALA A 140 -17.93 23.35 -3.19
CA ALA A 140 -18.73 23.81 -4.31
C ALA A 140 -19.69 24.95 -3.92
N GLY A 141 -20.34 24.85 -2.75
CA GLY A 141 -21.20 25.90 -2.22
C GLY A 141 -20.46 27.21 -1.88
N SER A 142 -19.15 27.15 -1.67
CA SER A 142 -18.32 28.34 -1.40
C SER A 142 -17.74 29.00 -2.66
N ILE A 143 -17.55 28.24 -3.75
CA ILE A 143 -16.88 28.74 -4.96
C ILE A 143 -17.83 28.93 -6.16
N LEU A 144 -19.04 28.36 -6.13
CA LEU A 144 -19.98 28.40 -7.25
C LEU A 144 -21.20 29.27 -6.97
N THR A 145 -21.75 29.86 -8.03
CA THR A 145 -23.05 30.56 -8.00
C THR A 145 -23.88 30.25 -9.24
N ASP A 146 -25.20 30.37 -9.16
CA ASP A 146 -26.12 30.08 -10.27
C ASP A 146 -25.93 30.97 -11.51
N ALA A 147 -25.27 32.13 -11.35
CA ALA A 147 -25.04 33.07 -12.45
C ALA A 147 -23.80 32.75 -13.30
N MET A 148 -22.95 31.82 -12.86
CA MET A 148 -21.69 31.51 -13.53
C MET A 148 -21.91 30.71 -14.82
N SER A 149 -21.20 31.11 -15.87
CA SER A 149 -20.99 30.32 -17.09
C SER A 149 -20.27 28.99 -16.80
N GLU A 150 -20.26 28.07 -17.77
CA GLU A 150 -19.48 26.82 -17.66
C GLU A 150 -17.98 27.11 -17.47
N ARG A 151 -17.45 28.09 -18.20
CA ARG A 151 -16.05 28.52 -18.06
C ARG A 151 -15.75 29.08 -16.67
N GLU A 152 -16.58 29.97 -16.14
CA GLU A 152 -16.38 30.55 -14.81
C GLU A 152 -16.45 29.49 -13.70
N ARG A 153 -17.35 28.50 -13.84
CA ARG A 153 -17.40 27.35 -12.92
C ARG A 153 -16.13 26.51 -12.99
N ALA A 154 -15.63 26.22 -14.19
CA ALA A 154 -14.38 25.49 -14.37
C ALA A 154 -13.20 26.26 -13.75
N GLU A 155 -13.14 27.58 -13.96
CA GLU A 155 -12.08 28.44 -13.43
C GLU A 155 -12.11 28.49 -11.90
N ALA A 156 -13.29 28.65 -11.29
CA ALA A 156 -13.45 28.62 -9.84
C ALA A 156 -12.96 27.29 -9.23
N VAL A 157 -13.23 26.16 -9.88
CA VAL A 157 -12.72 24.84 -9.46
C VAL A 157 -11.20 24.78 -9.61
N TYR A 158 -10.65 25.24 -10.74
CA TYR A 158 -9.21 25.24 -10.99
C TYR A 158 -8.46 26.01 -9.92
N ASP A 159 -8.87 27.27 -9.71
CA ASP A 159 -8.21 28.20 -8.81
C ASP A 159 -8.30 27.70 -7.35
N TRP A 160 -9.46 27.20 -6.91
CA TRP A 160 -9.60 26.64 -5.57
C TRP A 160 -8.63 25.48 -5.33
N ILE A 161 -8.52 24.53 -6.27
CA ILE A 161 -7.62 23.39 -6.12
C ILE A 161 -6.16 23.86 -6.07
N SER A 162 -5.77 24.76 -6.98
CA SER A 162 -4.41 25.31 -7.05
C SER A 162 -4.00 26.09 -5.80
N GLU A 163 -4.96 26.74 -5.11
CA GLU A 163 -4.71 27.48 -3.88
C GLU A 163 -4.65 26.59 -2.62
N HIS A 164 -5.39 25.47 -2.61
CA HIS A 164 -5.62 24.67 -1.40
C HIS A 164 -4.83 23.36 -1.34
N ILE A 165 -4.38 22.83 -2.49
CA ILE A 165 -3.68 21.55 -2.56
C ILE A 165 -2.28 21.72 -3.15
N ARG A 166 -1.26 21.32 -2.40
CA ARG A 166 0.14 21.36 -2.83
C ARG A 166 0.60 20.03 -3.40
N TYR A 167 1.51 20.08 -4.39
CA TYR A 167 2.09 18.84 -4.89
C TYR A 167 3.08 18.23 -3.89
N ARG A 168 2.93 16.93 -3.66
CA ARG A 168 3.84 16.08 -2.88
C ARG A 168 3.79 14.67 -3.45
N ALA A 169 4.95 14.02 -3.56
CA ALA A 169 5.07 12.65 -4.07
C ALA A 169 5.98 11.81 -3.18
N ASP A 170 5.67 11.80 -1.88
CA ASP A 170 6.35 10.96 -0.90
C ASP A 170 5.62 9.63 -0.68
N PHE A 171 6.16 8.78 0.19
CA PHE A 171 5.64 7.43 0.43
C PHE A 171 4.13 7.40 0.72
N GLU A 172 3.67 8.25 1.64
CA GLU A 172 2.25 8.33 2.02
C GLU A 172 1.40 8.66 0.79
N THR A 173 1.75 9.72 0.06
CA THR A 173 0.97 10.15 -1.10
C THR A 173 0.96 9.09 -2.23
N LEU A 174 2.11 8.43 -2.46
CA LEU A 174 2.24 7.38 -3.47
C LEU A 174 1.45 6.13 -3.10
N GLU A 175 1.25 5.85 -1.81
CA GLU A 175 0.43 4.74 -1.34
C GLU A 175 -1.05 4.94 -1.67
N TYR A 176 -1.60 6.12 -1.33
CA TYR A 176 -2.98 6.49 -1.68
C TYR A 176 -3.20 6.48 -3.19
N MET A 177 -2.23 6.98 -3.96
CA MET A 177 -2.27 6.93 -5.42
C MET A 177 -2.26 5.49 -5.94
N SER A 178 -1.33 4.65 -5.46
CA SER A 178 -1.17 3.27 -5.93
C SER A 178 -2.44 2.45 -5.68
N GLU A 179 -3.01 2.53 -4.48
CA GLU A 179 -4.23 1.77 -4.17
C GLU A 179 -5.44 2.34 -4.91
N GLY A 180 -5.56 3.66 -5.04
CA GLY A 180 -6.62 4.30 -5.82
C GLY A 180 -6.60 3.89 -7.30
N ILE A 181 -5.43 3.89 -7.94
CA ILE A 181 -5.26 3.44 -9.33
C ILE A 181 -5.62 1.96 -9.48
N LYS A 182 -5.21 1.12 -8.52
CA LYS A 182 -5.46 -0.32 -8.55
C LYS A 182 -6.94 -0.68 -8.37
N THR A 183 -7.65 0.06 -7.53
CA THR A 183 -9.04 -0.24 -7.13
C THR A 183 -10.08 0.58 -7.89
N GLY A 184 -9.68 1.68 -8.52
CA GLY A 184 -10.59 2.70 -9.05
C GLY A 184 -11.22 3.57 -7.96
N ASP A 185 -10.67 3.57 -6.75
CA ASP A 185 -11.17 4.38 -5.64
C ASP A 185 -10.71 5.84 -5.77
N HIS A 186 -11.65 6.68 -6.18
CA HIS A 186 -11.44 8.12 -6.31
C HIS A 186 -11.72 8.86 -5.00
N ALA A 187 -12.61 8.33 -4.17
CA ALA A 187 -13.07 8.98 -2.94
C ALA A 187 -11.93 9.07 -1.92
N THR A 188 -11.17 7.99 -1.73
CA THR A 188 -10.06 7.99 -0.75
C THR A 188 -8.95 8.95 -1.14
N ALA A 189 -8.60 9.03 -2.42
CA ALA A 189 -7.57 9.96 -2.90
C ALA A 189 -8.03 11.42 -2.76
N ALA A 190 -9.30 11.72 -3.07
CA ALA A 190 -9.86 13.04 -2.88
C ALA A 190 -9.94 13.41 -1.39
N TYR A 191 -10.43 12.52 -0.53
CA TYR A 191 -10.44 12.71 0.92
C TYR A 191 -9.05 13.05 1.46
N PHE A 192 -8.03 12.31 1.04
CA PHE A 192 -6.65 12.58 1.41
C PHE A 192 -6.22 14.00 0.99
N GLY A 193 -6.42 14.36 -0.27
CA GLY A 193 -6.06 15.70 -0.77
C GLY A 193 -6.75 16.83 -0.03
N LEU A 194 -8.06 16.69 0.20
CA LEU A 194 -8.89 17.69 0.87
C LEU A 194 -8.57 17.83 2.37
N THR A 195 -8.20 16.74 3.04
CA THR A 195 -7.87 16.76 4.48
C THR A 195 -6.42 17.14 4.77
N LYS A 196 -5.49 16.77 3.90
CA LYS A 196 -4.05 17.02 4.09
C LYS A 196 -3.57 18.32 3.43
N GLY A 197 -4.27 18.81 2.41
CA GLY A 197 -3.85 19.96 1.61
C GLY A 197 -2.63 19.66 0.73
N TYR A 198 -2.37 18.39 0.43
CA TYR A 198 -1.33 17.98 -0.50
C TYR A 198 -1.64 16.64 -1.17
N GLY A 199 -1.04 16.39 -2.32
CA GLY A 199 -1.23 15.14 -3.07
C GLY A 199 -0.35 15.01 -4.32
N ALA A 200 -0.46 13.87 -5.01
CA ALA A 200 0.16 13.61 -6.31
C ALA A 200 -0.88 13.74 -7.43
N CYS A 201 -0.49 13.54 -8.69
CA CYS A 201 -1.39 13.76 -9.85
C CYS A 201 -2.74 13.04 -9.74
N TRP A 202 -2.78 11.82 -9.19
CA TRP A 202 -4.03 11.11 -8.93
C TRP A 202 -4.96 11.85 -7.95
N THR A 203 -4.40 12.46 -6.90
CA THR A 203 -5.15 13.28 -5.95
C THR A 203 -5.73 14.52 -6.65
N PHE A 204 -4.92 15.22 -7.45
CA PHE A 204 -5.40 16.39 -8.20
C PHE A 204 -6.49 16.02 -9.21
N TYR A 205 -6.31 14.93 -9.95
CA TYR A 205 -7.30 14.39 -10.87
C TYR A 205 -8.63 14.08 -10.17
N THR A 206 -8.59 13.35 -9.06
CA THR A 206 -9.80 12.90 -8.34
C THR A 206 -10.55 14.07 -7.69
N VAL A 207 -9.84 15.02 -7.08
CA VAL A 207 -10.47 16.24 -6.54
C VAL A 207 -11.08 17.08 -7.68
N SER A 208 -10.37 17.24 -8.80
CA SER A 208 -10.89 17.93 -9.98
C SER A 208 -12.14 17.25 -10.54
N GLU A 209 -12.11 15.93 -10.72
CA GLU A 209 -13.24 15.16 -11.23
C GLU A 209 -14.50 15.39 -10.38
N LEU A 210 -14.37 15.28 -9.05
CA LEU A 210 -15.51 15.41 -8.15
C LEU A 210 -16.05 16.84 -8.11
N LEU A 211 -15.18 17.86 -8.07
CA LEU A 211 -15.60 19.26 -8.08
C LEU A 211 -16.20 19.69 -9.43
N LEU A 212 -15.61 19.28 -10.55
CA LEU A 212 -16.15 19.55 -11.89
C LEU A 212 -17.52 18.88 -12.06
N THR A 213 -17.66 17.62 -11.63
CA THR A 213 -18.94 16.91 -11.65
C THR A 213 -19.98 17.63 -10.79
N ARG A 214 -19.60 18.08 -9.58
CA ARG A 214 -20.47 18.86 -8.70
C ARG A 214 -20.86 20.21 -9.28
N ALA A 215 -19.96 20.82 -10.05
CA ALA A 215 -20.20 22.05 -10.80
C ALA A 215 -21.09 21.86 -12.04
N GLY A 216 -21.50 20.62 -12.33
CA GLY A 216 -22.35 20.29 -13.48
C GLY A 216 -21.58 20.25 -14.81
N LEU A 217 -20.26 20.05 -14.77
CA LEU A 217 -19.40 19.99 -15.95
C LEU A 217 -19.06 18.51 -16.27
N GLU A 218 -19.34 18.08 -17.50
CA GLU A 218 -18.92 16.76 -17.96
C GLU A 218 -17.38 16.74 -18.00
N ASN A 219 -16.77 15.71 -17.44
CA ASN A 219 -15.32 15.58 -17.40
C ASN A 219 -14.90 14.10 -17.53
N ARG A 220 -13.65 13.87 -17.94
CA ARG A 220 -13.08 12.53 -18.18
C ARG A 220 -11.62 12.48 -17.79
N MET A 221 -11.15 11.33 -17.30
CA MET A 221 -9.72 11.09 -17.09
C MET A 221 -8.97 11.01 -18.42
N ILE A 222 -7.78 11.61 -18.48
CA ILE A 222 -6.71 11.19 -19.37
C ILE A 222 -5.60 10.55 -18.54
N ARG A 223 -5.02 9.48 -19.10
CA ARG A 223 -3.83 8.82 -18.56
C ARG A 223 -2.68 8.81 -19.56
N ARG A 224 -1.49 9.18 -19.07
CA ARG A 224 -0.19 8.82 -19.65
C ARG A 224 0.40 7.64 -18.88
N SER A 225 1.12 6.75 -19.58
CA SER A 225 1.68 5.53 -18.97
C SER A 225 3.11 5.66 -18.44
N THR A 226 3.98 6.49 -19.03
CA THR A 226 5.42 6.50 -18.69
C THR A 226 6.08 7.89 -18.75
N PRO A 227 6.52 8.45 -17.60
CA PRO A 227 5.96 8.18 -16.27
C PRO A 227 4.44 8.37 -16.24
N SER A 228 3.77 7.70 -15.30
CA SER A 228 2.33 7.80 -15.18
C SER A 228 1.90 9.21 -14.79
N HIS A 229 0.96 9.78 -15.54
CA HIS A 229 0.33 11.05 -15.23
C HIS A 229 -1.16 10.97 -15.49
N TYR A 230 -1.96 11.66 -14.67
CA TYR A 230 -3.42 11.62 -14.71
C TYR A 230 -3.95 13.05 -14.61
N TRP A 231 -4.82 13.43 -15.53
CA TRP A 231 -5.47 14.75 -15.54
C TRP A 231 -6.87 14.66 -16.15
N ASN A 232 -7.57 15.78 -16.25
CA ASN A 232 -8.95 15.82 -16.71
C ASN A 232 -9.03 16.40 -18.13
N LEU A 233 -9.96 15.86 -18.92
CA LEU A 233 -10.70 16.65 -19.90
C LEU A 233 -11.95 17.19 -19.23
N VAL A 234 -12.33 18.41 -19.59
CA VAL A 234 -13.60 19.02 -19.18
C VAL A 234 -14.33 19.51 -20.43
N ARG A 235 -15.65 19.34 -20.47
CA ARG A 235 -16.49 19.87 -21.53
C ARG A 235 -17.06 21.21 -21.11
N VAL A 236 -16.78 22.25 -21.89
CA VAL A 236 -17.25 23.63 -21.69
C VAL A 236 -17.82 24.13 -23.01
N ASP A 237 -19.02 24.69 -22.97
CA ASP A 237 -19.74 25.24 -24.13
C ASP A 237 -19.88 24.24 -25.30
N GLY A 238 -19.96 22.94 -24.95
CA GLY A 238 -20.12 21.84 -25.91
C GLY A 238 -18.82 21.23 -26.43
N GLU A 239 -17.67 21.80 -26.07
CA GLU A 239 -16.35 21.40 -26.59
C GLU A 239 -15.44 20.87 -25.47
N TRP A 240 -14.48 20.02 -25.82
CA TRP A 240 -13.59 19.37 -24.86
C TRP A 240 -12.24 20.06 -24.79
N PHE A 241 -11.78 20.32 -23.57
CA PHE A 241 -10.49 20.94 -23.30
C PHE A 241 -9.71 20.22 -22.22
N HIS A 242 -8.39 20.40 -22.23
CA HIS A 242 -7.51 19.91 -21.17
C HIS A 242 -7.61 20.76 -19.90
N PHE A 243 -7.66 20.07 -18.77
CA PHE A 243 -7.76 20.64 -17.42
C PHE A 243 -6.84 19.84 -16.50
N ASP A 244 -5.71 20.43 -16.10
CA ASP A 244 -4.76 19.82 -15.18
C ASP A 244 -4.37 20.81 -14.09
N THR A 245 -4.85 20.53 -12.88
CA THR A 245 -4.53 21.30 -11.67
C THR A 245 -3.27 20.82 -10.97
N THR A 246 -2.60 19.78 -11.49
CA THR A 246 -1.31 19.31 -10.96
C THR A 246 -0.23 20.33 -11.27
N PRO A 247 0.35 21.01 -10.26
CA PRO A 247 1.33 22.04 -10.52
C PRO A 247 2.63 21.40 -11.05
N SER A 248 3.31 22.11 -11.95
CA SER A 248 4.65 21.71 -12.37
C SER A 248 5.68 22.16 -11.34
N ILE A 249 6.62 21.28 -10.99
CA ILE A 249 7.78 21.67 -10.17
C ILE A 249 8.80 22.44 -11.02
N THR A 250 8.88 22.15 -12.32
CA THR A 250 9.87 22.73 -13.24
C THR A 250 9.37 23.98 -13.95
N ASP A 251 8.05 24.18 -13.99
CA ASP A 251 7.39 25.35 -14.61
C ASP A 251 6.24 25.86 -13.72
N PRO A 252 6.54 26.59 -12.64
CA PRO A 252 5.53 27.04 -11.68
C PRO A 252 4.42 27.91 -12.28
N ASP A 253 4.67 28.51 -13.45
CA ASP A 253 3.72 29.37 -14.17
C ASP A 253 2.83 28.57 -15.13
N ARG A 254 3.08 27.26 -15.29
CA ARG A 254 2.26 26.37 -16.13
C ARG A 254 0.82 26.34 -15.63
N ARG A 255 -0.10 26.81 -16.48
CA ARG A 255 -1.54 26.78 -16.22
C ARG A 255 -2.26 26.02 -17.33
N VAL A 256 -2.55 24.74 -17.08
CA VAL A 256 -3.33 23.90 -18.00
C VAL A 256 -4.81 24.04 -17.69
N PHE A 257 -5.37 25.18 -18.09
CA PHE A 257 -6.77 25.51 -17.92
C PHE A 257 -7.43 25.74 -19.28
N LEU A 258 -8.33 24.83 -19.66
CA LEU A 258 -9.08 24.85 -20.91
C LEU A 258 -8.18 24.96 -22.16
N LEU A 259 -7.10 24.17 -22.20
CA LEU A 259 -6.19 24.16 -23.35
C LEU A 259 -6.66 23.20 -24.45
N THR A 260 -6.40 23.57 -25.71
CA THR A 260 -6.51 22.67 -26.86
C THR A 260 -5.35 21.65 -26.88
N ASP A 261 -5.43 20.64 -27.74
CA ASP A 261 -4.32 19.71 -27.96
C ASP A 261 -3.05 20.43 -28.41
N ALA A 262 -3.19 21.48 -29.24
CA ALA A 262 -2.07 22.24 -29.78
C ALA A 262 -1.38 23.07 -28.68
N GLU A 263 -2.15 23.77 -27.85
CA GLU A 263 -1.63 24.54 -26.72
C GLU A 263 -0.99 23.62 -25.67
N LEU A 264 -1.62 22.48 -25.36
CA LEU A 264 -1.05 21.51 -24.41
C LEU A 264 0.29 20.95 -24.91
N ALA A 265 0.43 20.76 -26.22
CA ALA A 265 1.65 20.25 -26.82
C ALA A 265 2.85 21.20 -26.65
N GLU A 266 2.62 22.51 -26.43
CA GLU A 266 3.70 23.47 -26.15
C GLU A 266 4.42 23.16 -24.83
N TYR A 267 3.76 22.48 -23.88
CA TYR A 267 4.33 22.08 -22.61
C TYR A 267 5.09 20.73 -22.63
N ASN A 268 5.10 20.01 -23.76
CA ASN A 268 5.68 18.66 -23.81
C ASN A 268 7.21 18.61 -23.70
N GLY A 269 7.91 19.72 -23.94
CA GLY A 269 9.38 19.76 -23.88
C GLY A 269 10.06 18.57 -24.57
N GLU A 270 11.18 18.10 -24.01
CA GLU A 270 11.85 16.87 -24.46
C GLU A 270 11.32 15.60 -23.75
N ASP A 271 10.62 15.75 -22.63
CA ASP A 271 10.19 14.64 -21.76
C ASP A 271 8.79 14.11 -22.09
N GLY A 272 8.07 14.76 -23.00
CA GLY A 272 6.76 14.36 -23.50
C GLY A 272 5.73 14.26 -22.38
N TYR A 273 5.72 15.25 -21.47
CA TYR A 273 4.94 15.17 -20.23
C TYR A 273 3.43 14.90 -20.44
N TYR A 274 2.86 15.50 -21.47
CA TYR A 274 1.47 15.40 -21.92
C TYR A 274 1.29 14.54 -23.18
N VAL A 275 2.10 13.51 -23.38
CA VAL A 275 1.88 12.54 -24.46
C VAL A 275 0.78 11.55 -24.08
N PHE A 276 -0.28 11.48 -24.88
CA PHE A 276 -1.41 10.54 -24.75
C PHE A 276 -1.86 10.03 -26.13
N ASP A 277 -2.72 9.00 -26.14
CA ASP A 277 -3.37 8.51 -27.37
C ASP A 277 -4.71 9.25 -27.58
N PRO A 278 -4.81 10.21 -28.52
CA PRO A 278 -6.01 11.01 -28.72
C PRO A 278 -7.21 10.20 -29.22
N SER A 279 -7.00 9.00 -29.78
CA SER A 279 -8.07 8.15 -30.31
C SER A 279 -8.93 7.52 -29.21
N LEU A 280 -8.43 7.51 -27.96
CA LEU A 280 -9.15 6.99 -26.80
C LEU A 280 -10.13 7.99 -26.19
N TYR A 281 -10.14 9.24 -26.65
CA TYR A 281 -10.88 10.34 -26.03
C TYR A 281 -11.76 11.09 -27.06
N PRO A 282 -12.83 11.78 -26.62
CA PRO A 282 -13.62 12.65 -27.50
C PRO A 282 -12.73 13.67 -28.21
N PRO A 283 -13.07 14.14 -29.42
CA PRO A 283 -12.36 15.22 -30.07
C PRO A 283 -12.30 16.46 -29.17
N ARG A 284 -11.10 17.04 -29.02
CA ARG A 284 -10.90 18.31 -28.33
C ARG A 284 -11.19 19.47 -29.29
N HIS A 285 -11.40 20.65 -28.74
CA HIS A 285 -11.51 21.88 -29.54
C HIS A 285 -10.27 22.04 -30.44
N GLU A 286 -10.53 22.45 -31.68
CA GLU A 286 -9.52 22.84 -32.67
C GLU A 286 -9.79 24.31 -33.02
N ASP A 287 -8.78 25.17 -32.86
CA ASP A 287 -8.87 26.61 -33.18
C ASP A 287 -9.04 26.90 -34.69
#